data_AF-A0A941LQX2-F1
#
_entry.id   AF-A0A941LQX2-F1
#
_cell.length_a   1.000
_cell.length_b   1.000
_cell.length_c   1.000
_cell.angle_alpha   90.00
_cell.angle_beta   90.00
_cell.angle_gamma   90.00
#
_symmetry.space_group_name_H-M   'P 1'
#
loop_
_entity.id
_entity.type
_entity.pdbx_description
1 polymer ?
#
loop_
_entity_poly.entity_id
_entity_poly.type
_entity_poly.pdbx_seq_one_letter_code
_entity_poly.pdbx_strand_id
1 'polypeptide(L)'
;MSNPAWHTSFVEPLLPTSKPDTIREGQRTEMTRIAILIGYLLLVTARLTQTSPVSAEEAVLAFAVVTELPKDKGRVPAQVAIDGAVTPMTLLASDEILPNLAWKTLEVCHALKLEGQKTSEGFRVHTVRAIDSAMLPMVLQGFAGDCLLKKALDVAPFVD
;
A
#
# COMPACT_ATOMS: atom_id res chain seq x y z
N MET A 1 88.15 63.26 23.32
CA MET A 1 88.62 62.48 24.49
C MET A 1 87.82 61.20 24.50
N SER A 2 88.36 60.11 23.95
CA SER A 2 89.25 59.11 24.58
C SER A 2 88.44 57.88 25.01
N ASN A 3 88.69 56.78 24.29
CA ASN A 3 88.51 55.35 24.60
C ASN A 3 88.66 54.97 26.09
N PRO A 4 88.52 53.67 26.47
CA PRO A 4 87.64 52.57 26.04
C PRO A 4 87.11 51.81 27.30
N ALA A 5 86.52 50.62 27.16
CA ALA A 5 86.89 49.41 27.93
C ALA A 5 85.75 48.38 27.97
N TRP A 6 86.18 47.14 28.10
CA TRP A 6 85.50 45.92 27.75
C TRP A 6 85.05 45.12 28.99
N HIS A 7 84.33 44.03 28.71
CA HIS A 7 84.36 42.73 29.39
C HIS A 7 83.46 42.42 30.61
N THR A 8 82.49 41.53 30.34
CA THR A 8 82.19 40.23 31.05
C THR A 8 81.55 40.31 32.44
N SER A 9 80.59 39.49 32.87
CA SER A 9 80.27 38.08 32.57
C SER A 9 78.91 37.71 33.20
N PHE A 10 78.20 36.77 32.57
CA PHE A 10 77.58 35.57 33.17
C PHE A 10 76.58 35.69 34.35
N VAL A 11 75.36 35.16 34.18
CA VAL A 11 74.68 34.12 35.00
C VAL A 11 73.19 34.02 34.57
N GLU A 12 72.78 32.81 34.21
CA GLU A 12 71.42 32.27 33.91
C GLU A 12 70.75 31.75 35.23
N PRO A 13 69.51 31.20 35.31
CA PRO A 13 68.18 31.39 34.69
C PRO A 13 67.07 31.76 35.72
N LEU A 14 65.80 31.89 35.29
CA LEU A 14 64.62 31.12 35.79
C LEU A 14 63.27 31.74 35.31
N LEU A 15 62.57 30.98 34.46
CA LEU A 15 61.11 31.01 34.21
C LEU A 15 60.32 30.76 35.54
N PRO A 16 58.98 30.97 35.68
CA PRO A 16 57.97 30.59 34.69
C PRO A 16 56.62 31.37 34.61
N THR A 17 56.02 31.27 33.41
CA THR A 17 54.60 30.96 33.06
C THR A 17 53.41 31.76 33.61
N SER A 18 52.59 32.25 32.66
CA SER A 18 51.20 31.77 32.53
C SER A 18 50.75 31.83 31.06
N LYS A 19 50.09 30.77 30.58
CA LYS A 19 49.67 30.57 29.18
C LYS A 19 48.15 30.33 29.14
N PRO A 20 47.35 31.05 28.35
CA PRO A 20 45.90 30.83 28.26
C PRO A 20 45.53 30.11 26.94
N ASP A 21 45.58 28.78 26.90
CA ASP A 21 45.23 28.00 25.69
C ASP A 21 44.50 26.69 26.04
N THR A 22 43.38 26.72 26.78
CA THR A 22 42.66 25.48 27.13
C THR A 22 41.13 25.52 26.92
N ILE A 23 40.54 26.70 26.69
CA ILE A 23 39.08 26.83 26.49
C ILE A 23 38.68 26.62 25.01
N ARG A 24 39.58 26.90 24.05
CA ARG A 24 39.27 26.89 22.62
C ARG A 24 39.25 25.49 21.97
N GLU A 25 39.90 24.50 22.59
CA GLU A 25 39.95 23.12 22.08
C GLU A 25 38.73 22.29 22.48
N GLY A 26 38.15 22.51 23.67
CA GLY A 26 36.95 21.79 24.14
C GLY A 26 35.68 22.11 23.34
N GLN A 27 35.55 23.32 22.80
CA GLN A 27 34.39 23.67 21.95
C GLN A 27 34.46 23.06 20.54
N ARG A 28 35.66 22.79 20.02
CA ARG A 28 35.82 22.25 18.65
C ARG A 28 35.40 20.78 18.59
N THR A 29 35.70 20.00 19.62
CA THR A 29 35.32 18.58 19.71
C THR A 29 33.81 18.40 19.88
N GLU A 30 33.15 19.24 20.68
CA GLU A 30 31.69 19.20 20.88
C GLU A 30 30.93 19.52 19.58
N MET A 31 31.34 20.55 18.83
CA MET A 31 30.73 20.88 17.54
C MET A 31 30.90 19.76 16.50
N THR A 32 32.03 19.05 16.54
CA THR A 32 32.30 17.95 15.61
C THR A 32 31.43 16.73 15.95
N ARG A 33 31.20 16.45 17.23
CA ARG A 33 30.29 15.41 17.71
C ARG A 33 28.84 15.71 17.33
N ILE A 34 28.39 16.96 17.50
CA ILE A 34 27.04 17.39 17.11
C ILE A 34 26.84 17.25 15.60
N ALA A 35 27.83 17.64 14.78
CA ALA A 35 27.76 17.48 13.33
C ALA A 35 27.66 16.01 12.90
N ILE A 36 28.39 15.10 13.56
CA ILE A 36 28.31 13.65 13.30
C ILE A 36 26.93 13.10 13.69
N LEU A 37 26.38 13.52 14.84
CA LEU A 37 25.05 13.09 15.28
C LEU A 37 23.94 13.56 14.33
N ILE A 38 24.02 14.80 13.84
CA ILE A 38 23.06 15.33 12.86
C ILE A 38 23.20 14.60 11.52
N GLY A 39 24.42 14.33 11.06
CA GLY A 39 24.68 13.56 9.85
C GLY A 39 24.11 12.14 9.95
N TYR A 40 24.29 11.47 11.09
CA TYR A 40 23.74 10.15 11.36
C TYR A 40 22.20 10.17 11.39
N LEU A 41 21.59 11.16 12.04
CA LEU A 41 20.14 11.32 12.09
C LEU A 41 19.52 11.57 10.69
N LEU A 42 20.19 12.37 9.85
CA LEU A 42 19.77 12.59 8.46
C LEU A 42 19.90 11.33 7.60
N LEU A 43 20.95 10.53 7.80
CA LEU A 43 21.13 9.24 7.13
C LEU A 43 20.08 8.20 7.53
N VAL A 44 19.67 8.15 8.80
CA VAL A 44 18.61 7.24 9.29
C VAL A 44 17.24 7.65 8.74
N THR A 45 16.91 8.93 8.74
CA THR A 45 15.62 9.44 8.21
C THR A 45 15.48 9.22 6.70
N ALA A 46 16.56 9.37 5.93
CA ALA A 46 16.55 9.08 4.49
C ALA A 46 16.25 7.60 4.15
N ARG A 47 16.57 6.67 5.07
CA ARG A 47 16.27 5.24 4.92
C ARG A 47 14.82 4.89 5.28
N LEU A 48 14.14 5.69 6.11
CA LEU A 48 12.72 5.48 6.42
C LEU A 48 11.79 5.94 5.30
N THR A 49 12.21 6.89 4.46
CA THR A 49 11.39 7.40 3.35
C THR A 49 11.26 6.48 2.13
N GLN A 50 11.92 5.31 2.13
CA GLN A 50 11.82 4.33 1.02
C GLN A 50 10.76 3.26 1.23
N THR A 51 9.94 3.35 2.28
CA THR A 51 8.65 2.69 2.23
C THR A 51 7.75 3.56 1.37
N SER A 52 7.67 3.26 0.06
CA SER A 52 6.50 3.68 -0.72
C SER A 52 5.27 3.43 0.14
N PRO A 53 4.28 4.33 0.18
CA PRO A 53 2.97 3.90 0.60
C PRO A 53 2.60 2.79 -0.39
N VAL A 54 2.72 1.54 0.04
CA VAL A 54 1.78 0.51 -0.42
C VAL A 54 0.46 1.16 -0.10
N SER A 55 -0.14 1.77 -1.13
CA SER A 55 -1.54 2.07 -1.13
C SER A 55 -2.18 0.70 -0.94
N ALA A 56 -2.39 0.32 0.32
CA ALA A 56 -3.32 -0.70 0.67
C ALA A 56 -4.68 -0.10 0.28
N GLU A 57 -4.95 -0.10 -1.02
CA GLU A 57 -6.31 0.01 -1.51
C GLU A 57 -6.99 -1.23 -0.94
N GLU A 58 -7.64 -1.02 0.19
CA GLU A 58 -8.25 -2.05 1.00
C GLU A 58 -9.20 -2.84 0.09
N ALA A 59 -8.92 -4.14 -0.06
CA ALA A 59 -9.72 -5.00 -0.92
C ALA A 59 -11.14 -5.03 -0.37
N VAL A 60 -12.07 -4.48 -1.14
CA VAL A 60 -13.48 -4.44 -0.79
C VAL A 60 -14.08 -5.82 -1.03
N LEU A 61 -14.76 -6.33 -0.01
CA LEU A 61 -15.56 -7.54 -0.11
C LEU A 61 -16.90 -7.21 -0.77
N ALA A 62 -17.22 -7.92 -1.84
CA ALA A 62 -18.48 -7.78 -2.55
C ALA A 62 -19.12 -9.14 -2.80
N PHE A 63 -20.44 -9.17 -2.87
CA PHE A 63 -21.19 -10.34 -3.29
C PHE A 63 -21.85 -10.06 -4.62
N ALA A 64 -21.92 -11.03 -5.52
CA ALA A 64 -22.46 -10.80 -6.84
C ALA A 64 -23.28 -11.98 -7.34
N VAL A 65 -24.28 -11.68 -8.18
CA VAL A 65 -25.02 -12.65 -8.97
C VAL A 65 -24.86 -12.29 -10.44
N VAL A 66 -24.36 -13.22 -11.24
CA VAL A 66 -24.19 -13.02 -12.69
C VAL A 66 -25.55 -12.91 -13.35
N THR A 67 -25.80 -11.82 -14.09
CA THR A 67 -27.13 -11.53 -14.64
C THR A 67 -27.32 -12.04 -16.07
N GLU A 68 -26.23 -12.16 -16.83
CA GLU A 68 -26.27 -12.61 -18.23
C GLU A 68 -25.14 -13.58 -18.52
N LEU A 69 -25.26 -14.34 -19.62
CA LEU A 69 -24.21 -15.24 -20.06
C LEU A 69 -22.95 -14.41 -20.42
N PRO A 70 -21.80 -14.67 -19.77
CA PRO A 70 -20.58 -13.91 -20.04
C PRO A 70 -20.06 -14.23 -21.44
N LYS A 71 -20.37 -13.34 -22.39
CA LYS A 71 -19.81 -13.38 -23.76
C LYS A 71 -18.30 -13.18 -23.74
N ASP A 72 -17.86 -12.23 -22.92
CA ASP A 72 -16.46 -11.88 -22.71
C ASP A 72 -16.06 -12.15 -21.26
N LYS A 73 -15.11 -13.08 -21.04
CA LYS A 73 -14.63 -13.38 -19.67
C LYS A 73 -13.89 -12.21 -19.02
N GLY A 74 -13.57 -11.14 -19.75
CA GLY A 74 -13.02 -9.91 -19.20
C GLY A 74 -14.05 -9.00 -18.54
N ARG A 75 -15.33 -9.09 -18.97
CA ARG A 75 -16.41 -8.17 -18.60
C ARG A 75 -17.69 -8.95 -18.39
N VAL A 76 -18.06 -9.15 -17.12
CA VAL A 76 -19.23 -9.95 -16.76
C VAL A 76 -20.29 -9.06 -16.11
N PRO A 77 -21.48 -8.87 -16.71
CA PRO A 77 -22.55 -8.13 -16.08
C PRO A 77 -23.07 -8.89 -14.86
N ALA A 78 -23.17 -8.19 -13.73
CA ALA A 78 -23.61 -8.77 -12.48
C ALA A 78 -24.39 -7.78 -11.61
N GLN A 79 -25.24 -8.32 -10.76
CA GLN A 79 -25.88 -7.59 -9.68
C GLN A 79 -24.98 -7.71 -8.45
N VAL A 80 -24.37 -6.61 -8.01
CA VAL A 80 -23.34 -6.62 -6.96
C VAL A 80 -23.85 -5.94 -5.70
N ALA A 81 -23.67 -6.60 -4.56
CA ALA A 81 -23.89 -6.03 -3.23
C ALA A 81 -22.56 -5.66 -2.59
N ILE A 82 -22.44 -4.39 -2.21
CA ILE A 82 -21.34 -3.83 -1.44
C ILE A 82 -21.97 -3.10 -0.26
N ASP A 83 -21.56 -3.42 0.96
CA ASP A 83 -22.07 -2.78 2.18
C ASP A 83 -23.62 -2.79 2.29
N GLY A 84 -24.24 -3.86 1.79
CA GLY A 84 -25.70 -4.03 1.81
C GLY A 84 -26.46 -3.30 0.69
N ALA A 85 -25.80 -2.48 -0.12
CA ALA A 85 -26.40 -1.82 -1.27
C ALA A 85 -26.22 -2.67 -2.53
N VAL A 86 -27.34 -2.99 -3.19
CA VAL A 86 -27.38 -3.81 -4.41
C VAL A 86 -27.38 -2.90 -5.63
N THR A 87 -26.37 -3.01 -6.49
CA THR A 87 -26.19 -2.16 -7.67
C THR A 87 -25.79 -2.99 -8.90
N PRO A 88 -26.41 -2.75 -10.07
CA PRO A 88 -26.01 -3.42 -11.30
C PRO A 88 -24.69 -2.82 -11.77
N MET A 89 -23.69 -3.66 -12.03
CA MET A 89 -22.39 -3.21 -12.56
C MET A 89 -21.66 -4.32 -13.31
N THR A 90 -20.63 -3.95 -14.07
CA THR A 90 -19.78 -4.91 -14.78
C THR A 90 -18.63 -5.35 -13.89
N LEU A 91 -18.43 -6.65 -13.75
CA LEU A 91 -17.23 -7.23 -13.15
C LEU A 91 -16.10 -7.22 -14.17
N LEU A 92 -14.96 -6.64 -13.79
CA LEU A 92 -13.77 -6.52 -14.61
C LEU A 92 -12.74 -7.53 -14.12
N ALA A 93 -12.36 -8.46 -14.99
CA ALA A 93 -11.35 -9.47 -14.67
C ALA A 93 -9.96 -8.81 -14.51
N SER A 94 -9.29 -9.04 -13.39
CA SER A 94 -7.85 -8.80 -13.30
C SER A 94 -7.06 -9.96 -13.91
N ASP A 95 -5.80 -9.75 -14.26
CA ASP A 95 -4.96 -10.80 -14.86
C ASP A 95 -4.83 -12.03 -13.95
N GLU A 96 -4.93 -11.84 -12.63
CA GLU A 96 -4.87 -12.88 -11.60
C GLU A 96 -6.13 -13.77 -11.57
N ILE A 97 -7.28 -13.28 -12.02
CA ILE A 97 -8.56 -14.01 -11.98
C ILE A 97 -8.74 -14.94 -13.18
N LEU A 98 -8.13 -14.62 -14.33
CA LEU A 98 -8.24 -15.38 -15.56
C LEU A 98 -7.90 -16.87 -15.41
N PRO A 99 -6.89 -17.30 -14.62
CA PRO A 99 -6.64 -18.72 -14.39
C PRO A 99 -7.65 -19.40 -13.45
N ASN A 100 -8.41 -18.66 -12.63
CA ASN A 100 -9.31 -19.20 -11.60
C ASN A 100 -10.44 -20.06 -12.21
N LEU A 101 -10.70 -21.23 -11.60
CA LEU A 101 -11.70 -22.18 -12.09
C LEU A 101 -13.13 -21.62 -12.00
N ALA A 102 -13.48 -20.96 -10.89
CA ALA A 102 -14.80 -20.38 -10.70
C ALA A 102 -15.11 -19.30 -11.75
N TRP A 103 -14.09 -18.53 -12.15
CA TRP A 103 -14.21 -17.53 -13.22
C TRP A 103 -14.38 -18.17 -14.61
N LYS A 104 -13.69 -19.29 -14.86
CA LYS A 104 -13.77 -20.02 -16.12
C LYS A 104 -15.14 -20.67 -16.32
N THR A 105 -15.77 -21.14 -15.26
CA THR A 105 -17.08 -21.84 -15.28
C THR A 105 -18.24 -20.94 -14.87
N LEU A 106 -18.13 -19.62 -15.08
CA LEU A 106 -19.22 -18.69 -14.80
C LEU A 106 -20.42 -18.97 -15.69
N GLU A 107 -21.60 -18.95 -15.06
CA GLU A 107 -22.89 -19.11 -15.70
C GLU A 107 -23.85 -18.00 -15.26
N VAL A 108 -24.97 -17.88 -15.96
CA VAL A 108 -26.07 -17.02 -15.52
C VAL A 108 -26.64 -17.53 -14.18
N CYS A 109 -26.94 -16.59 -13.29
CA CYS A 109 -27.40 -16.79 -11.91
C CYS A 109 -26.37 -17.42 -10.96
N HIS A 110 -25.09 -17.48 -11.36
CA HIS A 110 -24.04 -17.98 -10.48
C HIS A 110 -23.79 -16.95 -9.36
N ALA A 111 -23.82 -17.42 -8.12
CA ALA A 111 -23.56 -16.61 -6.93
C ALA A 111 -22.05 -16.61 -6.61
N LEU A 112 -21.50 -15.41 -6.39
CA LEU A 112 -20.07 -15.19 -6.22
C LEU A 112 -19.80 -14.36 -4.97
N LYS A 113 -18.73 -14.72 -4.27
CA LYS A 113 -18.03 -13.83 -3.33
C LYS A 113 -16.79 -13.29 -4.04
N LEU A 114 -16.62 -11.98 -4.01
CA LEU A 114 -15.57 -11.24 -4.69
C LEU A 114 -14.76 -10.45 -3.67
N GLU A 115 -13.45 -10.37 -3.90
CA GLU A 115 -12.59 -9.36 -3.28
C GLU A 115 -11.95 -8.55 -4.40
N GLY A 116 -11.99 -7.24 -4.26
CA GLY A 116 -11.70 -6.37 -5.39
C GLY A 116 -11.71 -4.90 -5.03
N GLN A 117 -11.76 -4.09 -6.07
CA GLN A 117 -11.87 -2.64 -5.95
C GLN A 117 -12.99 -2.13 -6.84
N LYS A 118 -13.80 -1.23 -6.31
CA LYS A 118 -14.82 -0.54 -7.08
C LYS A 118 -14.16 0.57 -7.89
N THR A 119 -14.29 0.51 -9.21
CA THR A 119 -13.80 1.53 -10.15
C THR A 119 -14.99 2.29 -10.76
N SER A 120 -14.70 3.34 -11.55
CA SER A 120 -15.73 4.07 -12.30
C SER A 120 -16.38 3.24 -13.41
N GLU A 121 -15.67 2.25 -13.92
CA GLU A 121 -16.12 1.38 -15.00
C GLU A 121 -16.88 0.15 -14.49
N GLY A 122 -16.62 -0.28 -13.25
CA GLY A 122 -17.23 -1.47 -12.69
C GLY A 122 -16.55 -1.93 -11.40
N PHE A 123 -16.58 -3.23 -11.13
CA PHE A 123 -15.88 -3.82 -10.00
C PHE A 123 -14.71 -4.66 -10.50
N ARG A 124 -13.48 -4.23 -10.20
CA ARG A 124 -12.27 -4.95 -10.56
C ARG A 124 -12.05 -6.10 -9.58
N VAL A 125 -12.11 -7.33 -10.09
CA VAL A 125 -12.06 -8.55 -9.29
C VAL A 125 -10.62 -9.02 -9.14
N HIS A 126 -10.12 -9.11 -7.91
CA HIS A 126 -8.82 -9.68 -7.59
C HIS A 126 -8.94 -11.16 -7.20
N THR A 127 -9.92 -11.49 -6.37
CA THR A 127 -10.22 -12.87 -6.00
C THR A 127 -11.72 -13.16 -6.19
N VAL A 128 -12.02 -14.42 -6.53
CA VAL A 128 -13.40 -14.89 -6.73
C VAL A 128 -13.55 -16.27 -6.13
N ARG A 129 -14.70 -16.48 -5.51
CA ARG A 129 -15.16 -17.78 -5.06
C ARG A 129 -16.63 -17.96 -5.41
N ALA A 130 -16.95 -19.07 -6.07
CA ALA A 130 -18.31 -19.51 -6.22
C ALA A 130 -18.88 -19.90 -4.84
N ILE A 131 -20.07 -19.39 -4.54
CA ILE A 131 -20.80 -19.69 -3.31
C ILE A 131 -22.23 -20.11 -3.67
N ASP A 132 -22.93 -20.73 -2.74
CA ASP A 132 -24.35 -21.03 -2.91
C ASP A 132 -25.20 -19.77 -2.73
N SER A 133 -26.36 -19.71 -3.40
CA SER A 133 -27.29 -18.58 -3.27
C SER A 133 -27.77 -18.36 -1.83
N ALA A 134 -27.78 -19.42 -1.00
CA ALA A 134 -28.10 -19.34 0.43
C ALA A 134 -27.03 -18.60 1.25
N MET A 135 -25.79 -18.51 0.75
CA MET A 135 -24.69 -17.78 1.39
C MET A 135 -24.62 -16.32 0.98
N LEU A 136 -25.48 -15.87 0.05
CA LEU A 136 -25.57 -14.47 -0.32
C LEU A 136 -26.17 -13.63 0.81
N PRO A 137 -25.83 -12.33 0.89
CA PRO A 137 -26.53 -11.37 1.74
C PRO A 137 -28.03 -11.37 1.41
N MET A 138 -28.86 -11.17 2.43
CA MET A 138 -30.33 -11.18 2.32
C MET A 138 -30.85 -10.30 1.16
N VAL A 139 -30.18 -9.16 0.91
CA VAL A 139 -30.51 -8.22 -0.17
C VAL A 139 -30.32 -8.78 -1.59
N LEU A 140 -29.46 -9.79 -1.79
CA LEU A 140 -29.23 -10.46 -3.08
C LEU A 140 -29.97 -11.80 -3.21
N GLN A 141 -30.43 -12.39 -2.12
CA GLN A 141 -31.08 -13.71 -2.15
C GLN A 141 -32.34 -13.70 -3.00
N GLY A 142 -33.18 -12.66 -2.90
CA GLY A 142 -34.37 -12.51 -3.74
C GLY A 142 -34.01 -12.44 -5.23
N PHE A 143 -33.00 -11.63 -5.57
CA PHE A 143 -32.52 -11.51 -6.94
C PHE A 143 -31.95 -12.83 -7.49
N ALA A 144 -31.17 -13.56 -6.69
CA ALA A 144 -30.64 -14.86 -7.09
C ALA A 144 -31.77 -15.88 -7.33
N GLY A 145 -32.80 -15.87 -6.48
CA GLY A 145 -34.01 -16.67 -6.66
C GLY A 145 -34.70 -16.33 -7.98
N ASP A 146 -35.05 -15.06 -8.19
CA ASP A 146 -35.73 -14.60 -9.41
C ASP A 146 -34.95 -14.91 -10.68
N CYS A 147 -33.62 -14.78 -10.63
CA CYS A 147 -32.73 -15.16 -11.73
C CYS A 147 -32.87 -16.65 -12.07
N LEU A 148 -32.84 -17.53 -11.06
CA LEU A 148 -32.98 -18.97 -11.27
C LEU A 148 -34.37 -19.34 -11.79
N LEU A 149 -35.44 -18.69 -11.31
CA LEU A 149 -36.79 -18.88 -11.84
C LEU A 149 -36.85 -18.49 -13.33
N LYS A 150 -36.28 -17.33 -13.69
CA LYS A 150 -36.20 -16.90 -15.08
C LYS A 150 -35.41 -17.88 -15.94
N LYS A 151 -34.24 -18.34 -15.46
CA LYS A 151 -33.42 -19.35 -16.14
C LYS A 151 -34.20 -20.66 -16.35
N ALA A 152 -35.00 -21.09 -15.37
CA ALA A 152 -35.81 -22.29 -15.48
C ALA A 152 -36.95 -22.14 -16.50
N LEU A 153 -37.59 -20.97 -16.55
CA LEU A 153 -38.62 -20.65 -17.55
C LEU A 153 -38.06 -20.64 -18.97
N ASP A 154 -36.84 -20.14 -19.16
CA ASP A 154 -36.17 -20.14 -20.47
C ASP A 154 -35.84 -21.56 -20.98
N VAL A 155 -35.71 -22.55 -20.08
CA VAL A 155 -35.41 -23.95 -20.42
C VAL A 155 -36.68 -24.81 -20.54
N ALA A 156 -37.79 -24.40 -19.93
CA ALA A 156 -39.03 -25.16 -20.02
C ALA A 156 -39.52 -25.21 -21.47
N PRO A 157 -39.69 -26.40 -22.08
CA PRO A 157 -40.37 -26.49 -23.36
C PRO A 157 -41.80 -26.03 -23.13
N PHE A 158 -42.29 -25.12 -23.97
CA PHE A 158 -43.71 -24.77 -24.03
C PHE A 158 -44.50 -26.06 -24.21
N VAL A 159 -45.12 -26.55 -23.13
CA VAL A 159 -46.12 -27.61 -23.20
C VAL A 159 -47.44 -26.86 -23.29
N ASP A 160 -47.91 -26.68 -24.52
CA ASP A 160 -49.32 -26.40 -24.80
C ASP A 160 -50.18 -27.61 -24.38
#